data_AF-A3TR27-F1
#
_entry.id   AF-A3TR27-F1
#
_cell.length_a   1.000
_cell.length_b   1.000
_cell.length_c   1.000
_cell.angle_alpha   90.00
_cell.angle_beta   90.00
_cell.angle_gamma   90.00
#
_symmetry.space_group_name_H-M   'P 1'
#
loop_
_entity.id
_entity.type
_entity.pdbx_description
1 polymer ?
#
loop_
_entity_poly.entity_id
_entity_poly.type
_entity_poly.pdbx_seq_one_letter_code
_entity_poly.pdbx_strand_id
1 'polypeptide(L)'
;MTTQLNPDGPVILASSIALALFGGIWLLFAVPLARGAIAGLTAGNWWRPFEPNARGRYGPVAGSRFFASFRAPEPERRTRAGLLIRWGIWVVVLIGLGYYPATLVVRLIEISRTT
;
A
#
# COMPACT_ATOMS: atom_id res chain seq x y z
N MET A 1 44.38 -13.03 17.66
CA MET A 1 43.81 -12.09 16.67
C MET A 1 42.30 -12.23 16.75
N THR A 2 41.64 -11.46 17.62
CA THR A 2 40.19 -11.50 17.79
C THR A 2 39.55 -10.66 16.70
N THR A 3 38.92 -11.31 15.72
CA THR A 3 38.09 -10.64 14.72
C THR A 3 37.02 -9.84 15.47
N GLN A 4 37.17 -8.51 15.53
CA GLN A 4 36.05 -7.67 15.95
C GLN A 4 34.97 -7.81 14.88
N LEU A 5 33.97 -8.65 15.17
CA LEU A 5 32.73 -8.66 14.40
C LEU A 5 32.09 -7.28 14.57
N ASN A 6 31.96 -6.53 13.47
CA ASN A 6 31.17 -5.32 13.45
C ASN A 6 29.74 -5.67 13.91
N PRO A 7 29.28 -5.19 15.07
CA PRO A 7 27.97 -5.55 15.62
C PRO A 7 26.81 -5.08 14.74
N ASP A 8 27.05 -4.13 13.83
CA ASP A 8 26.02 -3.51 13.01
C ASP A 8 25.70 -4.32 11.73
N GLY A 9 26.63 -5.16 11.27
CA GLY A 9 26.47 -5.96 10.04
C GLY A 9 25.21 -6.85 10.06
N PRO A 10 25.01 -7.69 11.09
CA PRO A 10 23.81 -8.51 11.22
C PRO A 10 22.51 -7.69 11.31
N VAL A 11 22.55 -6.54 11.98
CA VAL A 11 21.38 -5.66 12.17
C VAL A 11 20.97 -4.98 10.86
N ILE A 12 21.94 -4.51 10.08
CA ILE A 12 21.71 -3.93 8.75
C ILE A 12 21.10 -4.98 7.82
N LEU A 13 21.66 -6.19 7.80
CA LEU A 13 21.14 -7.28 6.96
C LEU A 13 19.69 -7.65 7.34
N ALA A 14 19.43 -7.86 8.63
CA ALA A 14 18.09 -8.20 9.12
C ALA A 14 17.07 -7.09 8.82
N SER A 15 17.46 -5.82 9.03
CA SER A 15 16.59 -4.67 8.76
C SER A 15 16.31 -4.49 7.26
N SER A 16 17.30 -4.77 6.41
CA SER A 16 17.14 -4.72 4.95
C SER A 16 16.21 -5.82 4.43
N ILE A 17 16.33 -7.05 4.95
CA ILE A 17 15.43 -8.16 4.61
C ILE A 17 14.00 -7.83 5.07
N ALA A 18 13.84 -7.35 6.30
CA ALA A 18 12.53 -6.93 6.81
C ALA A 18 11.94 -5.81 5.94
N LEU A 19 12.74 -4.81 5.57
CA LEU A 19 12.29 -3.72 4.70
C LEU A 19 11.83 -4.24 3.33
N ALA A 20 12.56 -5.17 2.72
CA ALA A 20 12.16 -5.77 1.45
C ALA A 20 10.82 -6.51 1.56
N LEU A 21 10.62 -7.30 2.62
CA LEU A 21 9.40 -8.06 2.84
C LEU A 21 8.19 -7.16 3.13
N PHE A 22 8.30 -6.29 4.14
CA PHE A 22 7.20 -5.42 4.56
C PHE A 22 6.95 -4.28 3.56
N GLY A 23 8.00 -3.74 2.96
CA GLY A 23 7.88 -2.79 1.85
C GLY A 23 7.23 -3.44 0.62
N GLY A 24 7.59 -4.69 0.30
CA GLY A 24 6.93 -5.46 -0.74
C GLY A 24 5.43 -5.64 -0.48
N ILE A 25 5.05 -6.05 0.73
CA ILE A 25 3.64 -6.16 1.14
C ILE A 25 2.93 -4.82 1.01
N TRP A 26 3.53 -3.73 1.48
CA TRP A 26 2.96 -2.39 1.35
C TRP A 26 2.74 -2.01 -0.12
N LEU A 27 3.72 -2.28 -1.00
CA LEU A 27 3.62 -2.00 -2.44
C LEU A 27 2.48 -2.77 -3.12
N LEU A 28 2.14 -3.99 -2.66
CA LEU A 28 1.00 -4.75 -3.18
C LEU A 28 -0.34 -4.01 -3.00
N PHE A 29 -0.44 -3.10 -2.04
CA PHE A 29 -1.62 -2.27 -1.81
C PHE A 29 -1.46 -0.86 -2.39
N ALA A 30 -0.28 -0.25 -2.21
CA ALA A 30 -0.02 1.12 -2.65
C ALA A 30 -0.10 1.26 -4.17
N VAL A 31 0.49 0.33 -4.93
CA VAL A 31 0.56 0.43 -6.39
C VAL A 31 -0.83 0.34 -7.03
N PRO A 32 -1.69 -0.64 -6.70
CA PRO A 32 -3.05 -0.67 -7.23
C PRO A 32 -3.88 0.54 -6.83
N LEU A 33 -3.76 1.01 -5.59
CA LEU A 33 -4.52 2.17 -5.12
C LEU A 33 -4.10 3.44 -5.88
N ALA A 34 -2.80 3.66 -6.07
CA ALA A 34 -2.27 4.79 -6.83
C ALA A 34 -2.73 4.73 -8.29
N ARG A 35 -2.66 3.56 -8.93
CA ARG A 35 -3.17 3.37 -10.31
C ARG A 35 -4.68 3.63 -10.38
N GLY A 36 -5.44 3.20 -9.38
CA GLY A 36 -6.86 3.49 -9.26
C GLY A 36 -7.12 4.99 -9.13
N ALA A 37 -6.40 5.69 -8.26
CA ALA A 37 -6.54 7.13 -8.06
C ALA A 37 -6.25 7.91 -9.34
N ILE A 38 -5.17 7.56 -10.03
CA ILE A 38 -4.82 8.14 -11.34
C ILE A 38 -5.92 7.88 -12.36
N ALA A 39 -6.45 6.65 -12.45
CA ALA A 39 -7.54 6.32 -13.36
C ALA A 39 -8.85 7.06 -13.03
N GLY A 40 -9.12 7.31 -11.75
CA GLY A 40 -10.27 8.10 -11.30
C GLY A 40 -10.13 9.58 -11.68
N LEU A 41 -8.93 10.13 -11.50
CA LEU A 41 -8.57 11.50 -11.91
C LEU A 41 -8.70 11.69 -13.42
N THR A 42 -8.09 10.82 -14.22
CA THR A 42 -8.09 10.94 -15.68
C THR A 42 -9.48 10.76 -16.30
N ALA A 43 -10.33 9.95 -15.68
CA ALA A 43 -11.70 9.74 -16.14
C ALA A 43 -12.71 10.75 -15.56
N GLY A 44 -12.30 11.63 -14.64
CA GLY A 44 -13.22 12.50 -13.89
C GLY A 44 -14.25 11.73 -13.05
N ASN A 45 -14.04 10.43 -12.81
CA ASN A 45 -14.96 9.55 -12.10
C ASN A 45 -14.22 8.71 -11.06
N TRP A 46 -14.30 9.16 -9.82
CA TRP A 46 -13.67 8.51 -8.66
C TRP A 46 -14.28 7.16 -8.25
N TRP A 47 -15.44 6.79 -8.79
CA TRP A 47 -16.02 5.46 -8.60
C TRP A 47 -15.36 4.40 -9.48
N ARG A 48 -14.73 4.81 -10.58
CA ARG A 48 -14.17 3.93 -11.61
C ARG A 48 -13.23 2.82 -11.08
N PRO A 49 -12.38 3.06 -10.07
CA PRO A 49 -11.52 1.99 -9.51
C PRO A 49 -12.28 0.89 -8.78
N PHE A 50 -13.50 1.18 -8.33
CA PHE A 50 -14.38 0.24 -7.62
C PHE A 50 -15.41 -0.41 -8.55
N GLU A 51 -15.47 0.01 -9.81
CA GLU A 51 -16.34 -0.56 -10.84
C GLU A 51 -15.66 -1.75 -11.55
N PRO A 52 -16.46 -2.66 -12.14
CA PRO A 52 -15.93 -3.67 -13.03
C PRO A 52 -15.42 -2.99 -14.32
N ASN A 53 -14.30 -3.48 -14.85
CA ASN A 53 -13.80 -3.03 -16.15
C ASN A 53 -14.69 -3.53 -17.30
N ALA A 54 -14.38 -3.14 -18.54
CA ALA A 54 -15.13 -3.54 -19.74
C ALA A 54 -15.18 -5.08 -19.98
N ARG A 55 -14.34 -5.86 -19.29
CA ARG A 55 -14.33 -7.33 -19.32
C ARG A 55 -15.03 -7.95 -18.09
N GLY A 56 -15.76 -7.15 -17.30
CA GLY A 56 -16.44 -7.57 -16.08
C GLY A 56 -15.52 -7.83 -14.88
N ARG A 57 -14.22 -7.54 -14.99
CA ARG A 57 -13.24 -7.81 -13.92
C ARG A 57 -12.98 -6.56 -13.10
N TYR A 58 -12.94 -6.72 -11.78
CA TYR A 58 -12.55 -5.64 -10.88
C TYR A 58 -11.03 -5.54 -10.77
N GLY A 59 -10.50 -4.32 -10.64
CA GLY A 59 -9.07 -4.07 -10.37
C GLY A 59 -8.65 -4.63 -8.99
N PRO A 60 -7.35 -4.60 -8.62
CA PRO A 60 -6.88 -5.26 -7.39
C PRO A 60 -7.55 -4.74 -6.10
N VAL A 61 -8.01 -3.48 -6.14
CA VAL A 61 -8.74 -2.79 -5.06
C VAL A 61 -10.14 -3.37 -4.81
N ALA A 62 -10.73 -4.10 -5.77
CA ALA A 62 -12.09 -4.65 -5.69
C ALA A 62 -12.22 -6.08 -6.28
N GLY A 63 -11.12 -6.67 -6.77
CA GLY A 63 -11.07 -7.95 -7.47
C GLY A 63 -10.84 -9.16 -6.57
N SER A 64 -10.22 -8.98 -5.41
CA SER A 64 -10.06 -10.06 -4.43
C SER A 64 -11.35 -10.27 -3.64
N ARG A 65 -11.58 -11.52 -3.18
CA ARG A 65 -12.71 -11.86 -2.29
C ARG A 65 -12.73 -11.02 -1.02
N PHE A 66 -11.55 -10.65 -0.50
CA PHE A 66 -11.41 -9.85 0.71
C PHE A 66 -11.77 -8.38 0.48
N PHE A 67 -11.66 -7.91 -0.76
CA PHE A 67 -11.97 -6.52 -1.13
C PHE A 67 -13.28 -6.37 -1.90
N ALA A 68 -14.08 -7.44 -1.99
CA ALA A 68 -15.39 -7.41 -2.65
C ALA A 68 -16.36 -6.42 -1.99
N SER A 69 -16.22 -6.17 -0.68
CA SER A 69 -16.99 -5.17 0.07
C SER A 69 -16.77 -3.73 -0.41
N PHE A 70 -15.63 -3.44 -1.04
CA PHE A 70 -15.31 -2.11 -1.55
C PHE A 70 -15.83 -1.86 -2.97
N ARG A 71 -16.43 -2.86 -3.62
CA ARG A 71 -17.05 -2.71 -4.95
C ARG A 71 -18.07 -1.57 -4.94
N ALA A 72 -18.14 -0.87 -6.07
CA ALA A 72 -19.15 0.15 -6.27
C ALA A 72 -20.54 -0.50 -6.19
N PRO A 73 -21.48 0.10 -5.46
CA PRO A 73 -22.86 -0.34 -5.53
C PRO A 73 -23.45 0.03 -6.91
N GLU A 74 -24.66 -0.47 -7.18
CA GLU A 74 -25.45 -0.06 -8.33
C GLU A 74 -25.46 1.48 -8.46
N PRO A 75 -25.42 2.03 -9.69
CA PRO A 75 -25.35 3.47 -9.93
C PRO A 75 -26.34 4.30 -9.10
N GLU A 76 -27.55 3.78 -8.92
CA GLU A 76 -28.67 4.39 -8.20
C GLU A 76 -28.44 4.52 -6.69
N ARG A 77 -27.55 3.69 -6.12
CA ARG A 77 -27.26 3.63 -4.68
C ARG A 77 -25.92 4.30 -4.33
N ARG A 78 -25.28 4.99 -5.26
CA ARG A 78 -23.99 5.64 -5.05
C ARG A 78 -24.14 6.92 -4.25
N THR A 79 -23.43 7.00 -3.14
CA THR A 79 -23.42 8.19 -2.28
C THR A 79 -22.01 8.75 -2.13
N ARG A 80 -21.88 10.08 -2.06
CA ARG A 80 -20.58 10.74 -1.82
C ARG A 80 -19.90 10.22 -0.54
N ALA A 81 -20.68 10.02 0.52
CA ALA A 81 -20.20 9.43 1.76
C ALA A 81 -19.63 8.00 1.56
N GLY A 82 -20.33 7.16 0.79
CA GLY A 82 -19.86 5.82 0.47
C GLY A 82 -18.56 5.80 -0.33
N LEU A 83 -18.34 6.79 -1.20
CA LEU A 83 -17.08 6.96 -1.92
C LEU A 83 -15.95 7.37 -0.98
N LEU A 84 -16.19 8.37 -0.12
CA LEU A 84 -15.22 8.88 0.84
C LEU A 84 -14.77 7.80 1.82
N ILE A 85 -15.69 6.99 2.35
CA ILE A 85 -15.37 5.89 3.27
C ILE A 85 -14.44 4.87 2.59
N ARG A 86 -14.71 4.49 1.34
CA ARG A 86 -13.88 3.53 0.60
C ARG A 86 -12.46 4.04 0.45
N TRP A 87 -12.29 5.28 -0.02
CA TRP A 87 -10.97 5.90 -0.13
C TRP A 87 -10.30 6.07 1.23
N GLY A 88 -11.03 6.52 2.24
CA GLY A 88 -10.53 6.72 3.59
C GLY A 88 -9.98 5.44 4.22
N ILE A 89 -10.70 4.32 4.09
CA ILE A 89 -10.22 3.03 4.61
C ILE A 89 -8.91 2.61 3.91
N TRP A 90 -8.82 2.76 2.58
CA TRP A 90 -7.60 2.44 1.85
C TRP A 90 -6.42 3.32 2.26
N VAL A 91 -6.65 4.61 2.51
CA VAL A 91 -5.62 5.51 3.05
C VAL A 91 -5.16 5.05 4.43
N VAL A 92 -6.09 4.69 5.32
CA VAL A 92 -5.75 4.15 6.66
C VAL A 92 -4.92 2.86 6.55
N VAL A 93 -5.29 1.94 5.66
CA VAL A 93 -4.53 0.71 5.40
C VAL A 93 -3.11 1.03 4.92
N LEU A 94 -2.94 1.99 3.99
CA LEU A 94 -1.61 2.37 3.52
C LEU A 94 -0.74 3.00 4.60
N ILE A 95 -1.32 3.85 5.46
CA ILE A 95 -0.59 4.45 6.58
C ILE A 95 -0.19 3.37 7.58
N GLY A 96 -1.13 2.50 7.97
CA GLY A 96 -0.88 1.43 8.93
C GLY A 96 0.19 0.44 8.45
N LEU A 97 0.08 -0.03 7.20
CA LEU A 97 1.09 -0.92 6.60
C LEU A 97 2.41 -0.21 6.33
N GLY A 98 2.40 1.09 6.07
CA GLY A 98 3.58 1.88 5.74
C GLY A 98 4.41 2.26 6.95
N TYR A 99 3.83 2.27 8.15
CA TYR A 99 4.51 2.68 9.37
C TYR A 99 5.79 1.88 9.64
N TYR A 100 5.68 0.55 9.69
CA TYR A 100 6.81 -0.32 9.99
C TYR A 100 7.96 -0.22 8.96
N PRO A 101 7.74 -0.37 7.64
CA PRO A 101 8.81 -0.20 6.66
C PRO A 101 9.40 1.22 6.67
N ALA A 102 8.60 2.27 6.93
CA ALA A 102 9.14 3.63 7.09
C ALA A 102 10.10 3.74 8.29
N THR A 103 9.76 3.14 9.44
CA THR A 103 10.67 3.13 10.60
C THR A 103 11.97 2.37 10.31
N LEU A 104 11.92 1.28 9.54
CA LEU A 104 13.11 0.55 9.11
C LEU A 104 14.01 1.39 8.20
N VAL A 105 13.42 2.17 7.28
CA VAL A 105 14.17 3.10 6.42
C VAL A 105 14.89 4.14 7.27
N VAL A 106 14.19 4.79 8.20
CA VAL A 106 14.79 5.80 9.10
C VAL A 106 15.96 5.20 9.87
N ARG A 107 15.77 4.02 10.47
CA ARG A 107 16.82 3.32 11.22
C ARG A 107 18.05 3.01 10.36
N LEU A 108 17.86 2.54 9.13
CA LEU A 108 18.96 2.25 8.21
C LEU A 108 19.72 3.52 7.81
N ILE A 109 19.00 4.62 7.58
CA ILE A 109 19.61 5.93 7.27
C ILE A 109 20.44 6.43 8.46
N GLU A 110 19.93 6.30 9.68
CA GLU A 110 20.67 6.69 10.90
C GLU A 110 21.97 5.89 11.05
N ILE A 111 21.91 4.56 10.90
CA ILE A 111 23.10 3.69 10.96
C ILE A 111 24.13 4.07 9.89
N SER A 112 23.67 4.38 8.67
CA SER A 112 24.57 4.79 7.58
C SER A 112 25.25 6.15 7.78
N ARG A 113 24.71 6.99 8.67
CA ARG A 113 25.31 8.28 9.03
C ARG A 113 26.31 8.19 10.17
N THR A 114 26.23 7.13 10.97
CA THR A 114 27.12 6.89 12.11
C THR A 114 28.28 5.92 11.80
N THR A 115 28.24 5.27 10.63
CA THR A 115 29.31 4.42 10.10
C THR A 115 30.22 5.23 9.19
#